data_AF-T1E1T4-F1
#
_entry.id   AF-T1E1T4-F1
#
_cell.length_a   1.000
_cell.length_b   1.000
_cell.length_c   1.000
_cell.angle_alpha   90.00
_cell.angle_beta   90.00
_cell.angle_gamma   90.00
#
_symmetry.space_group_name_H-M   'P 1'
#
loop_
_entity.id
_entity.type
_entity.pdbx_description
1 polymer ?
#
loop_
_entity_poly.entity_id
_entity_poly.type
_entity_poly.pdbx_seq_one_letter_code
_entity_poly.pdbx_strand_id
1 'polypeptide(L)'
;LWVVFAVTAALEYSQVEAVFQGCVKEKNIDKQTECSLVKFKFDANLPRVREYMSCVLMRLEYYWKDKFNESWLLTELKRKTGFSKDAALSRVLQKCKLDKGSKIDAYEYFMCLLKDNDTQGPFKQLMLSKDEKFFKKSGC
;
A
#
# COMPACT_ATOMS: atom_id res chain seq x y z
N LEU A 1 -8.08 -54.84 9.08
CA LEU A 1 -7.31 -53.70 9.65
C LEU A 1 -7.27 -52.61 8.60
N TRP A 2 -7.87 -51.45 8.88
CA TRP A 2 -7.90 -50.31 7.97
C TRP A 2 -6.55 -49.59 8.02
N VAL A 3 -5.85 -49.50 6.90
CA VAL A 3 -4.62 -48.70 6.78
C VAL A 3 -5.02 -47.33 6.24
N VAL A 4 -5.08 -46.35 7.12
CA VAL A 4 -5.19 -44.93 6.77
C VAL A 4 -3.77 -44.39 6.63
N PHE A 5 -3.24 -44.34 5.41
CA PHE A 5 -2.06 -43.53 5.12
C PHE A 5 -2.52 -42.09 4.93
N ALA A 6 -2.29 -41.27 5.94
CA ALA A 6 -2.50 -39.83 5.90
C ALA A 6 -1.54 -39.21 4.88
N VAL A 7 -2.09 -38.73 3.77
CA VAL A 7 -1.37 -37.87 2.83
C VAL A 7 -1.14 -36.52 3.54
N THR A 8 0.07 -36.32 4.03
CA THR A 8 0.53 -34.99 4.47
C THR A 8 0.83 -34.18 3.22
N ALA A 9 -0.19 -33.49 2.72
CA ALA A 9 0.03 -32.41 1.76
C ALA A 9 0.82 -31.31 2.49
N ALA A 10 2.13 -31.27 2.27
CA ALA A 10 2.91 -30.07 2.49
C ALA A 10 2.36 -29.02 1.52
N LEU A 11 1.44 -28.19 2.00
CA LEU A 11 1.06 -26.95 1.33
C LEU A 11 2.33 -26.11 1.27
N GLU A 12 3.00 -26.14 0.12
CA GLU A 12 3.93 -25.09 -0.28
C GLU A 12 3.13 -23.80 -0.30
N TYR A 13 3.08 -23.14 0.85
CA TYR A 13 2.59 -21.79 0.98
C TYR A 13 3.57 -20.95 0.16
N SER A 14 3.27 -20.76 -1.13
CA SER A 14 3.95 -19.75 -1.93
C SER A 14 3.89 -18.49 -1.08
N GLN A 15 5.01 -18.09 -0.50
CA GLN A 15 5.06 -16.87 0.28
C GLN A 15 4.80 -15.77 -0.75
N VAL A 16 3.54 -15.38 -0.91
CA VAL A 16 3.17 -14.15 -1.59
C VAL A 16 3.94 -13.10 -0.80
N GLU A 17 5.06 -12.68 -1.38
CA GLU A 17 5.95 -11.75 -0.71
C GLU A 17 5.12 -10.51 -0.40
N ALA A 18 5.11 -10.13 0.87
CA ALA A 18 4.28 -9.05 1.34
C ALA A 18 4.66 -7.77 0.57
N VAL A 19 3.65 -7.00 0.15
CA VAL A 19 3.79 -6.04 -0.95
C VAL A 19 4.89 -5.00 -0.67
N PHE A 20 4.95 -4.47 0.55
CA PHE A 20 5.91 -3.45 0.93
C PHE A 20 7.32 -4.02 1.02
N GLN A 21 7.48 -5.23 1.59
CA GLN A 21 8.78 -5.93 1.65
C GLN A 21 9.32 -6.24 0.26
N GLY A 22 8.48 -6.74 -0.64
CA GLY A 22 8.87 -7.04 -2.02
C GLY A 22 9.35 -5.78 -2.75
N CYS A 23 8.67 -4.65 -2.56
CA CYS A 23 9.08 -3.38 -3.15
C CYS A 23 10.35 -2.78 -2.53
N VAL A 24 10.67 -3.07 -1.25
CA VAL A 24 11.97 -2.69 -0.66
C VAL A 24 13.10 -3.38 -1.41
N LYS A 25 12.97 -4.68 -1.65
CA LYS A 25 13.98 -5.46 -2.39
C LYS A 25 14.08 -5.03 -3.84
N GLU A 26 12.94 -4.96 -4.54
CA GLU A 26 12.90 -4.62 -5.97
C GLU A 26 13.46 -3.22 -6.26
N LYS A 27 13.19 -2.26 -5.36
CA LYS A 27 13.65 -0.87 -5.49
C LYS A 27 14.88 -0.58 -4.64
N ASN A 28 15.66 -1.60 -4.26
CA ASN A 28 16.89 -1.51 -3.45
C ASN A 28 16.84 -0.37 -2.43
N ILE A 29 15.78 -0.34 -1.61
CA ILE A 29 15.58 0.70 -0.62
C ILE A 29 16.54 0.48 0.54
N ASP A 30 17.33 1.49 0.86
CA ASP A 30 18.28 1.42 1.96
C ASP A 30 17.57 1.33 3.31
N LYS A 31 18.28 0.84 4.33
CA LYS A 31 17.71 0.60 5.66
C LYS A 31 17.19 1.88 6.33
N GLN A 32 17.84 3.03 6.13
CA GLN A 32 17.40 4.29 6.74
C GLN A 32 16.08 4.76 6.13
N THR A 33 15.97 4.68 4.79
CA THR A 33 14.73 4.96 4.09
C THR A 33 13.65 3.98 4.51
N GLU A 34 13.93 2.67 4.49
CA GLU A 34 13.00 1.63 4.94
C GLU A 34 12.42 1.93 6.33
N CYS A 35 13.28 2.29 7.29
CA CYS A 35 12.85 2.62 8.65
C CYS A 35 11.97 3.86 8.74
N SER A 36 12.12 4.81 7.81
CA SER A 36 11.21 5.95 7.72
C SER A 36 9.83 5.52 7.19
N LEU A 37 9.81 4.67 6.16
CA LEU A 37 8.59 4.16 5.53
C LEU A 37 7.75 3.29 6.50
N VAL A 38 8.39 2.41 7.27
CA VAL A 38 7.75 1.58 8.31
C VAL A 38 7.00 2.46 9.34
N LYS A 39 7.50 3.67 9.62
CA LYS A 39 6.91 4.62 10.56
C LYS A 39 5.91 5.58 9.91
N PHE A 40 5.54 5.37 8.65
CA PHE A 40 4.73 6.30 7.84
C PHE A 40 5.34 7.70 7.71
N LYS A 41 6.67 7.83 7.81
CA LYS A 41 7.39 9.09 7.57
C LYS A 41 7.80 9.16 6.10
N PHE A 42 6.82 9.41 5.24
CA PHE A 42 7.05 9.58 3.80
C PHE A 42 7.41 11.03 3.48
N ASP A 43 8.60 11.24 2.92
CA ASP A 43 9.11 12.53 2.45
C ASP A 43 9.63 12.37 1.01
N ALA A 44 9.40 13.35 0.15
CA ALA A 44 9.74 13.27 -1.27
C ALA A 44 11.26 13.25 -1.52
N ASN A 45 12.07 13.68 -0.54
CA ASN A 45 13.53 13.67 -0.59
C ASN A 45 14.12 12.32 -0.14
N LEU A 46 13.29 11.39 0.36
CA LEU A 46 13.76 10.04 0.65
C LEU A 46 14.23 9.36 -0.65
N PRO A 47 15.44 8.76 -0.66
CA PRO A 47 15.96 8.05 -1.80
C PRO A 47 14.93 7.06 -2.39
N ARG A 48 14.66 7.19 -3.69
CA ARG A 48 13.80 6.27 -4.47
C ARG A 48 12.35 6.12 -3.96
N VAL A 49 11.86 7.00 -3.09
CA VAL A 49 10.51 6.90 -2.50
C VAL A 49 9.39 6.88 -3.55
N ARG A 50 9.55 7.62 -4.66
CA ARG A 50 8.58 7.64 -5.75
C ARG A 50 8.52 6.31 -6.48
N GLU A 51 9.67 5.73 -6.81
CA GLU A 51 9.78 4.40 -7.42
C GLU A 51 9.21 3.31 -6.49
N TYR A 52 9.51 3.42 -5.20
CA TYR A 52 8.99 2.53 -4.17
C TYR A 52 7.46 2.59 -4.10
N MET A 53 6.89 3.79 -4.01
CA MET A 53 5.44 3.93 -3.92
C MET A 53 4.72 3.55 -5.21
N SER A 54 5.35 3.79 -6.35
CA SER A 54 4.86 3.26 -7.63
C SER A 54 4.78 1.73 -7.61
N CYS A 55 5.85 1.05 -7.16
CA CYS A 55 5.85 -0.41 -7.00
C CYS A 55 4.72 -0.89 -6.07
N VAL A 56 4.59 -0.28 -4.89
CA VAL A 56 3.58 -0.66 -3.90
C VAL A 56 2.17 -0.52 -4.48
N LEU A 57 1.83 0.65 -5.03
CA LEU A 57 0.49 0.88 -5.54
C LEU A 57 0.17 0.09 -6.82
N MET A 58 1.18 -0.26 -7.62
CA MET A 58 1.00 -1.18 -8.75
C MET A 58 0.71 -2.60 -8.27
N ARG A 59 1.47 -3.12 -7.29
CA ARG A 59 1.22 -4.45 -6.72
C ARG A 59 -0.10 -4.56 -5.97
N LEU A 60 -0.60 -3.45 -5.42
CA LEU A 60 -1.94 -3.36 -4.82
C LEU A 60 -3.05 -3.09 -5.85
N GLU A 61 -2.71 -2.91 -7.12
CA GLU A 61 -3.62 -2.59 -8.22
C GLU A 61 -4.38 -1.26 -8.04
N TYR A 62 -3.87 -0.37 -7.18
CA TYR A 62 -4.41 0.99 -7.00
C TYR A 62 -3.88 1.97 -8.03
N TYR A 63 -2.78 1.66 -8.70
CA TYR A 63 -2.19 2.53 -9.71
C TYR A 63 -1.64 1.72 -10.89
N TRP A 64 -2.00 2.08 -12.12
CA TRP A 64 -1.50 1.45 -13.34
C TRP A 64 -1.48 2.44 -14.50
N LYS A 65 -0.35 2.56 -15.22
CA LYS A 65 -0.19 3.43 -16.41
C LYS A 65 -0.82 4.82 -16.21
N ASP A 66 -0.45 5.48 -15.11
CA ASP A 66 -0.92 6.82 -14.74
C ASP A 66 -2.41 6.95 -14.42
N LYS A 67 -3.06 5.82 -14.15
CA LYS A 67 -4.46 5.76 -13.72
C LYS A 67 -4.54 5.23 -12.31
N PHE A 68 -5.20 5.98 -11.44
CA PHE A 68 -5.54 5.55 -10.09
C PHE A 68 -6.86 4.79 -10.09
N ASN A 69 -6.89 3.60 -9.49
CA ASN A 69 -8.06 2.74 -9.42
C ASN A 69 -8.87 3.03 -8.15
N GLU A 70 -9.63 4.12 -8.21
CA GLU A 70 -10.47 4.58 -7.10
C GLU A 70 -11.50 3.54 -6.65
N SER A 71 -12.16 2.86 -7.60
CA SER A 71 -13.18 1.84 -7.30
C SER A 71 -12.61 0.67 -6.49
N TRP A 72 -11.42 0.20 -6.86
CA TRP A 72 -10.76 -0.88 -6.14
C TRP A 72 -10.34 -0.44 -4.74
N LEU A 73 -9.73 0.74 -4.61
CA LEU A 73 -9.38 1.29 -3.31
C LEU A 73 -10.61 1.45 -2.42
N LEU A 74 -11.71 1.99 -2.93
CA LEU A 74 -12.96 2.19 -2.20
C LEU A 74 -13.52 0.86 -1.67
N THR A 75 -13.53 -0.17 -2.52
CA THR A 75 -13.97 -1.52 -2.17
C THR A 75 -13.15 -2.07 -1.00
N GLU A 76 -11.83 -1.89 -1.03
CA GLU A 76 -10.97 -2.37 0.03
C GLU A 76 -11.05 -1.55 1.32
N LEU A 77 -11.20 -0.22 1.21
CA LEU A 77 -11.45 0.64 2.36
C LEU A 77 -12.75 0.25 3.07
N LYS A 78 -13.84 0.04 2.32
CA LYS A 78 -15.12 -0.47 2.85
C LYS A 78 -14.92 -1.79 3.58
N ARG A 79 -14.32 -2.77 2.90
CA ARG A 79 -14.11 -4.13 3.44
C ARG A 79 -13.24 -4.13 4.70
N LYS A 80 -12.19 -3.33 4.74
CA LYS A 80 -11.19 -3.40 5.83
C LYS A 80 -11.50 -2.49 7.00
N THR A 81 -12.15 -1.36 6.77
CA THR A 81 -12.28 -0.27 7.76
C THR A 81 -13.72 0.18 7.99
N GLY A 82 -14.69 -0.32 7.21
CA GLY A 82 -16.07 0.15 7.26
C GLY A 82 -16.26 1.54 6.66
N PHE A 83 -15.28 2.04 5.88
CA PHE A 83 -15.33 3.37 5.27
C PHE A 83 -16.59 3.55 4.41
N SER A 84 -17.40 4.57 4.70
CA SER A 84 -18.68 4.82 4.02
C SER A 84 -18.77 6.19 3.34
N LYS A 85 -17.67 6.96 3.35
CA LYS A 85 -17.61 8.32 2.80
C LYS A 85 -17.14 8.32 1.35
N ASP A 86 -17.85 7.62 0.47
CA ASP A 86 -17.49 7.47 -0.95
C ASP A 86 -17.18 8.81 -1.62
N ALA A 87 -18.06 9.81 -1.46
CA ALA A 87 -17.88 11.14 -2.02
C ALA A 87 -16.63 11.86 -1.49
N ALA A 88 -16.21 11.58 -0.24
CA ALA A 88 -14.99 12.15 0.31
C ALA A 88 -13.75 11.58 -0.39
N LEU A 89 -13.71 10.27 -0.65
CA LEU A 89 -12.61 9.66 -1.41
C LEU A 89 -12.48 10.27 -2.80
N SER A 90 -13.60 10.36 -3.55
CA SER A 90 -13.61 10.97 -4.88
C SER A 90 -13.12 12.41 -4.85
N ARG A 91 -13.59 13.20 -3.88
CA ARG A 91 -13.19 14.60 -3.70
C ARG A 91 -11.68 14.73 -3.45
N VAL A 92 -11.10 13.88 -2.59
CA VAL A 92 -9.67 13.89 -2.28
C VAL A 92 -8.84 13.58 -3.53
N LEU A 93 -9.22 12.55 -4.28
CA LEU A 93 -8.49 12.16 -5.49
C LEU A 93 -8.61 13.22 -6.60
N GLN A 94 -9.79 13.81 -6.78
CA GLN A 94 -9.99 14.92 -7.72
C GLN A 94 -9.18 16.15 -7.33
N LYS A 95 -9.23 16.56 -6.06
CA LYS A 95 -8.42 17.67 -5.56
C LYS A 95 -6.93 17.40 -5.77
N CYS A 96 -6.46 16.19 -5.48
CA CYS A 96 -5.09 15.80 -5.72
C CYS A 96 -4.68 15.97 -7.19
N LYS A 97 -5.53 15.52 -8.14
CA LYS A 97 -5.32 15.71 -9.59
C LYS A 97 -5.23 17.18 -9.97
N LEU A 98 -6.13 18.02 -9.45
CA LEU A 98 -6.16 19.45 -9.74
C LEU A 98 -4.91 20.15 -9.21
N ASP A 99 -4.52 19.86 -7.97
CA ASP A 99 -3.38 20.50 -7.30
C ASP A 99 -2.03 20.12 -7.94
N LYS A 100 -1.92 18.89 -8.47
CA LYS A 100 -0.67 18.35 -9.02
C LYS A 100 -0.57 18.46 -10.54
N GLY A 101 -1.70 18.56 -11.23
CA GLY A 101 -1.76 18.66 -12.70
C GLY A 101 -1.00 17.52 -13.38
N SER A 102 -0.15 17.86 -14.36
CA SER A 102 0.67 16.88 -15.10
C SER A 102 1.76 16.19 -14.27
N LYS A 103 2.00 16.61 -13.03
CA LYS A 103 3.00 16.01 -12.13
C LYS A 103 2.41 14.93 -11.23
N ILE A 104 1.13 14.59 -11.38
CA ILE A 104 0.52 13.59 -10.53
C ILE A 104 1.06 12.20 -10.84
N ASP A 105 1.48 11.49 -9.79
CA ASP A 105 1.95 10.11 -9.87
C ASP A 105 1.42 9.29 -8.68
N ALA A 106 1.83 8.02 -8.61
CA ALA A 106 1.50 7.11 -7.52
C ALA A 106 1.83 7.68 -6.12
N TYR A 107 2.98 8.34 -5.98
CA TYR A 107 3.41 8.92 -4.71
C TYR A 107 2.49 10.09 -4.31
N GLU A 108 2.13 10.96 -5.25
CA GLU A 108 1.25 12.09 -4.95
C GLU A 108 -0.14 11.62 -4.51
N TYR A 109 -0.76 10.64 -5.17
CA TYR A 109 -2.03 10.07 -4.71
C TYR A 109 -1.94 9.48 -3.29
N PHE A 110 -0.88 8.71 -3.03
CA PHE A 110 -0.63 8.13 -1.72
C PHE A 110 -0.53 9.20 -0.64
N MET A 111 0.23 10.27 -0.90
CA MET A 111 0.39 11.37 0.04
C MET A 111 -0.88 12.18 0.24
N CYS A 112 -1.69 12.39 -0.81
CA CYS A 112 -2.99 13.04 -0.68
C CYS A 112 -3.91 12.26 0.25
N LEU A 113 -3.98 10.93 0.09
CA LEU A 113 -4.82 10.07 0.94
C LEU A 113 -4.34 10.01 2.39
N LEU A 114 -3.01 10.03 2.62
CA LEU A 114 -2.43 10.04 3.96
C LEU A 114 -2.52 11.39 4.69
N LYS A 115 -2.70 12.50 3.96
CA LYS A 115 -2.77 13.85 4.53
C LYS A 115 -4.18 14.38 4.70
N ASP A 116 -5.15 13.81 3.99
CA ASP A 116 -6.54 14.24 4.09
C ASP A 116 -7.24 13.69 5.35
N ASN A 117 -8.00 14.54 6.02
CA ASN A 117 -8.65 14.21 7.30
C ASN A 117 -9.73 13.13 7.19
N ASP A 118 -10.39 12.98 6.04
CA ASP A 118 -11.42 11.97 5.85
C ASP A 118 -10.83 10.61 5.50
N THR A 119 -9.71 10.58 4.78
CA THR A 119 -9.12 9.31 4.29
C THR A 119 -7.93 8.82 5.10
N GLN A 120 -7.19 9.68 5.82
CA GLN A 120 -5.91 9.33 6.46
C GLN A 120 -6.01 8.09 7.37
N GLY A 121 -6.94 8.09 8.32
CA GLY A 121 -7.10 6.99 9.28
C GLY A 121 -7.42 5.66 8.59
N PRO A 122 -8.53 5.58 7.84
CA PRO A 122 -8.90 4.40 7.07
C PRO A 122 -7.81 3.93 6.10
N PHE A 123 -7.19 4.85 5.37
CA PHE A 123 -6.15 4.51 4.41
C PHE A 123 -4.90 3.96 5.07
N LYS A 124 -4.45 4.58 6.17
CA LYS A 124 -3.32 4.06 6.98
C LYS A 124 -3.62 2.66 7.51
N GLN A 125 -4.82 2.43 8.04
CA GLN A 125 -5.24 1.11 8.53
C GLN A 125 -5.28 0.07 7.41
N LEU A 126 -5.75 0.44 6.21
CA LEU A 126 -5.70 -0.43 5.04
C LEU A 126 -4.26 -0.78 4.68
N MET A 127 -3.36 0.20 4.56
CA MET A 127 -1.94 -0.05 4.26
C MET A 127 -1.28 -0.98 5.28
N LEU A 128 -1.49 -0.73 6.58
CA LEU A 128 -1.00 -1.60 7.65
C LEU A 128 -1.43 -3.05 7.46
N SER A 129 -2.67 -3.27 6.99
CA SER A 129 -3.20 -4.62 6.77
C SER A 129 -2.68 -5.32 5.52
N LYS A 130 -2.05 -4.60 4.59
CA LYS A 130 -1.45 -5.17 3.39
C LYS A 130 -0.09 -5.80 3.65
N ASP A 131 0.61 -5.34 4.69
CA ASP A 131 1.93 -5.85 5.05
C ASP A 131 2.24 -5.62 6.53
N GLU A 132 1.48 -6.26 7.39
CA GLU A 132 1.57 -6.06 8.84
C GLU A 132 2.99 -6.33 9.38
N LYS A 133 3.68 -7.34 8.81
CA LYS A 133 5.06 -7.67 9.18
C LYS A 133 6.03 -6.53 8.84
N PHE A 134 5.89 -5.90 7.69
CA PHE A 134 6.69 -4.73 7.33
C PHE A 134 6.50 -3.60 8.34
N PHE A 135 5.24 -3.25 8.63
CA PHE A 135 4.96 -2.12 9.52
C PHE A 135 5.22 -2.38 11.01
N LYS A 136 5.33 -3.66 11.41
CA LYS A 136 5.75 -4.08 12.75
C LYS A 136 7.24 -4.42 12.86
N LYS A 137 8.04 -4.18 11.81
CA LYS A 137 9.46 -4.52 11.79
C LYS A 137 10.19 -3.84 12.95
N SER A 138 10.73 -4.64 13.85
CA SER A 138 11.63 -4.20 14.92
C SER A 138 13.06 -4.04 14.39
N GLY A 139 13.82 -3.10 14.95
CA GLY A 139 15.18 -2.75 14.45
C GLY A 139 15.20 -1.59 13.45
N CYS A 140 14.02 -1.02 13.23
CA CYS A 140 13.76 0.40 13.06
C CYS A 140 13.16 0.93 14.39
#